data_AF-A0A485AH32-F1
#
_entry.id   AF-A0A485AH32-F1
#
_cell.length_a   1.000
_cell.length_b   1.000
_cell.length_c   1.000
_cell.angle_alpha   90.00
_cell.angle_beta   90.00
_cell.angle_gamma   90.00
#
_symmetry.space_group_name_H-M   'P 1'
#
loop_
_entity.id
_entity.type
_entity.pdbx_description
1 polymer ?
#
loop_
_entity_poly.entity_id
_entity_poly.type
_entity_poly.pdbx_seq_one_letter_code
_entity_poly.pdbx_strand_id
1 'polypeptide(L)' 'MGQRNAPWGKQSLMIGETQVWVLPNPSGLSRITLDKLVEAYQEMDVALKARGV' A
#
# COMPACT_ATOMS: atom_id res chain seq x y z
N MET A 1 -1.41 20.73 1.04
CA MET A 1 -0.35 20.34 2.00
C MET A 1 -0.23 18.83 2.01
N GLY A 2 0.98 18.26 2.12
CA GLY A 2 1.19 16.81 2.15
C GLY A 2 1.31 16.26 3.57
N GLN A 3 0.81 15.04 3.80
CA GLN A 3 1.02 14.33 5.06
C GLN A 3 2.41 13.68 5.05
N ARG A 4 3.21 13.96 6.08
CA ARG A 4 4.50 13.31 6.30
C ARG A 4 4.31 12.08 7.18
N ASN A 5 5.13 11.05 6.97
CA ASN A 5 5.15 9.82 7.76
C ASN A 5 3.78 9.12 7.85
N ALA A 6 3.06 9.05 6.72
CA ALA A 6 1.87 8.22 6.65
C ALA A 6 2.24 6.75 6.96
N PRO A 7 1.41 6.01 7.73
CA PRO A 7 1.66 4.61 8.01
C PRO A 7 1.62 3.78 6.73
N TRP A 8 2.38 2.70 6.66
CA TRP A 8 2.28 1.73 5.57
C TRP A 8 0.93 1.02 5.59
N GLY A 9 0.49 0.56 4.42
CA GLY A 9 -0.74 -0.19 4.23
C GLY A 9 -1.95 0.69 3.92
N LYS A 10 -3.14 0.14 4.17
CA LYS A 10 -4.43 0.80 3.92
C LYS A 10 -4.58 2.05 4.77
N GLN A 11 -4.96 3.15 4.15
CA GLN A 11 -5.23 4.40 4.85
C GLN A 11 -6.71 4.48 5.27
N SER A 12 -6.97 5.24 6.33
CA SER A 12 -8.34 5.67 6.66
C SER A 12 -8.87 6.71 5.66
N LEU A 13 -7.96 7.41 4.96
CA LEU A 13 -8.30 8.31 3.87
C LEU A 13 -8.90 7.54 2.69
N MET A 14 -10.02 8.06 2.20
CA MET A 14 -10.74 7.58 1.03
C MET A 14 -10.87 8.70 0.00
N ILE A 15 -10.90 8.37 -1.29
CA ILE A 15 -11.25 9.29 -2.38
C ILE A 15 -12.56 8.82 -2.99
N GLY A 16 -13.68 9.39 -2.51
CA GLY A 16 -15.01 8.82 -2.78
C GLY A 16 -15.10 7.40 -2.23
N GLU A 17 -15.40 6.43 -3.09
CA GLU A 17 -15.43 5.00 -2.74
C GLU A 17 -14.06 4.29 -2.94
N THR A 18 -13.07 5.00 -3.45
CA THR A 18 -11.73 4.46 -3.73
C THR A 18 -10.87 4.44 -2.47
N GLN A 19 -10.32 3.28 -2.15
CA GLN A 19 -9.38 3.11 -1.03
C GLN A 19 -7.99 3.62 -1.40
N VAL A 20 -7.32 4.25 -0.45
CA VAL A 20 -5.94 4.70 -0.60
C VAL A 20 -5.01 3.76 0.17
N TRP A 21 -3.91 3.36 -0.47
CA TRP A 21 -2.86 2.55 0.11
C TRP A 21 -1.52 3.27 0.00
N VAL A 22 -0.70 3.14 1.04
CA VAL A 22 0.69 3.60 1.04
C VAL A 22 1.57 2.34 1.05
N LEU A 23 2.31 2.11 -0.03
CA LEU A 23 3.13 0.92 -0.22
C LEU A 23 4.61 1.29 -0.42
N PRO A 24 5.55 0.42 -0.02
CA PRO A 24 6.97 0.65 -0.24
C PRO A 24 7.29 0.77 -1.73
N ASN A 25 8.18 1.72 -2.08
CA ASN A 25 8.56 1.98 -3.47
C ASN A 25 9.41 0.82 -4.03
N PRO A 26 9.03 0.21 -5.17
CA PRO A 26 9.74 -0.93 -5.77
C PRO A 26 11.02 -0.56 -6.52
N SER A 27 11.37 0.73 -6.62
CA SER A 27 12.62 1.17 -7.24
C SER A 27 13.84 0.49 -6.62
N GLY A 28 14.83 0.11 -7.45
CA GLY A 28 16.10 -0.45 -6.99
C GLY A 28 16.98 0.52 -6.16
N LEU A 29 16.61 1.81 -6.09
CA LEU A 29 17.21 2.77 -5.16
C LEU A 29 16.68 2.62 -3.72
N SER A 30 15.57 1.92 -3.54
CA SER A 30 15.00 1.59 -2.24
C SER A 30 15.88 0.58 -1.51
N ARG A 31 15.94 0.68 -0.18
CA ARG A 31 16.62 -0.31 0.68
C ARG A 31 15.67 -1.42 1.17
N ILE A 32 14.42 -1.42 0.70
CA ILE A 32 13.44 -2.45 1.05
C ILE A 32 13.78 -3.74 0.28
N THR A 33 13.73 -4.88 0.98
CA THR A 33 13.99 -6.18 0.37
C THR A 33 12.82 -6.61 -0.53
N LEU A 34 13.10 -7.48 -1.51
CA LEU A 34 12.05 -8.02 -2.38
C LEU A 34 10.93 -8.68 -1.57
N ASP A 35 11.26 -9.48 -0.56
CA ASP A 35 10.27 -10.16 0.28
C ASP A 35 9.31 -9.17 0.96
N LYS A 36 9.82 -8.03 1.43
CA LYS A 36 8.99 -6.99 2.05
C LYS A 36 8.15 -6.21 1.04
N LEU A 37 8.62 -6.06 -0.20
CA LEU A 37 7.78 -5.55 -1.29
C LEU A 37 6.64 -6.55 -1.57
N VAL A 38 6.95 -7.83 -1.75
CA VAL A 38 5.96 -8.87 -2.05
C VAL A 38 4.91 -8.96 -0.94
N GLU A 39 5.33 -8.99 0.32
CA GLU A 39 4.43 -9.02 1.48
C GLU A 39 3.43 -7.85 1.47
N ALA A 40 3.92 -6.62 1.28
CA ALA A 40 3.06 -5.42 1.31
C ALA A 40 2.08 -5.37 0.12
N TYR A 41 2.52 -5.76 -1.07
CA TYR A 41 1.63 -5.79 -2.25
C TYR A 41 0.64 -6.97 -2.19
N GLN A 42 1.02 -8.10 -1.61
CA GLN A 42 0.13 -9.25 -1.40
C GLN A 42 -0.97 -8.92 -0.38
N GLU A 43 -0.65 -8.19 0.70
CA GLU A 43 -1.67 -7.70 1.65
C GLU A 43 -2.76 -6.89 0.94
N MET A 44 -2.35 -5.98 0.05
CA MET A 44 -3.28 -5.19 -0.76
C MET A 44 -4.13 -6.09 -1.69
N ASP A 45 -3.50 -7.01 -2.42
CA ASP A 45 -4.19 -7.91 -3.35
C ASP A 45 -5.26 -8.78 -2.65
N VAL A 46 -4.91 -9.37 -1.49
CA VAL A 46 -5.84 -10.16 -0.68
C VAL A 46 -7.00 -9.30 -0.18
N ALA A 47 -6.71 -8.08 0.31
CA ALA A 47 -7.73 -7.16 0.79
C ALA A 47 -8.70 -6.69 -0.30
N LEU A 48 -8.22 -6.53 -1.54
CA LEU A 48 -9.05 -6.17 -2.69
C LEU A 48 -9.92 -7.35 -3.16
N LYS A 49 -9.34 -8.56 -3.24
CA LYS A 49 -10.09 -9.78 -3.59
C LYS A 49 -11.21 -10.09 -2.61
N ALA A 50 -10.97 -9.88 -1.31
CA ALA A 50 -12.00 -10.04 -0.28
C ALA A 50 -13.21 -9.10 -0.47
N ARG A 51 -13.08 -8.02 -1.26
CA ARG A 51 -14.18 -7.11 -1.61
C ARG A 51 -14.93 -7.52 -2.87
N GLY A 52 -14.51 -8.57 -3.56
CA GLY A 52 -15.13 -9.02 -4.82
C GLY A 52 -14.84 -8.12 -6.02
N VAL A 53 -13.72 -7.39 -5.99
CA VAL A 53 -13.18 -6.67 -7.16
C VAL A 53 -12.37 -7.63 -8.04
#